data_AF-A0A1I7Y187-F1
#
_entry.id   AF-A0A1I7Y187-F1
#
_cell.length_a   1.000
_cell.length_b   1.000
_cell.length_c   1.000
_cell.angle_alpha   90.00
_cell.angle_beta   90.00
_cell.angle_gamma   90.00
#
_symmetry.space_group_name_H-M   'P 1'
#
loop_
_entity.id
_entity.type
_entity.pdbx_description
1 polymer ?
#
loop_
_entity_poly.entity_id
_entity_poly.type
_entity_poly.pdbx_seq_one_letter_code
_entity_poly.pdbx_strand_id
1 'polypeptide(L)'
;EATELVKERDEYRQRCHLLTGAKERDEKTIIWLTEESKRLTSELASKERTIEELQKWSMRAEEAASEEDVALRPNGIPANSWAELFVWDLHPEVTEAQLFEKFSSIGPVLSVEMCRNPVTLRFLGDAFVQFHHSDDGMLVVFAKGFTNVQLNEPSTP
;
A
#
# COMPACT_ATOMS: atom_id res chain seq x y z
N GLU A 1 43.68 62.99 -37.09
CA GLU A 1 42.26 62.73 -37.45
C GLU A 1 42.07 61.43 -38.23
N ALA A 2 42.58 61.30 -39.46
CA ALA A 2 42.33 60.12 -40.29
C ALA A 2 42.77 58.76 -39.67
N THR A 3 43.88 58.75 -38.91
CA THR A 3 44.39 57.52 -38.25
C THR A 3 43.55 57.08 -37.06
N GLU A 4 42.93 58.02 -36.34
CA GLU A 4 42.07 57.72 -35.19
C GLU A 4 40.72 57.16 -35.67
N LEU A 5 40.15 57.72 -36.74
CA LEU A 5 38.94 57.19 -37.37
C LEU A 5 39.12 55.76 -37.90
N VAL A 6 40.33 55.39 -38.36
CA VAL A 6 40.63 54.02 -38.80
C VAL A 6 40.65 53.06 -37.62
N LYS A 7 41.25 53.45 -36.48
CA LYS A 7 41.25 52.64 -35.25
C LYS A 7 39.83 52.42 -34.73
N GLU A 8 39.04 53.49 -34.64
CA GLU A 8 37.66 53.42 -34.16
C GLU A 8 36.78 52.53 -35.05
N ARG A 9 36.96 52.62 -36.38
CA ARG A 9 36.30 51.74 -37.35
C ARG A 9 36.71 50.28 -37.17
N ASP A 10 37.97 50.02 -36.90
CA ASP A 10 38.49 48.66 -36.75
C ASP A 10 38.03 48.05 -35.41
N GLU A 11 37.99 48.84 -34.34
CA GLU A 11 37.39 48.47 -33.04
C GLU A 11 35.89 48.17 -33.17
N TYR A 12 35.14 49.02 -33.88
CA TYR A 12 33.73 48.79 -34.17
C TYR A 12 33.53 47.47 -34.93
N ARG A 13 34.36 47.22 -35.96
CA ARG A 13 34.33 45.96 -36.71
C ARG A 13 34.57 44.75 -35.82
N GLN A 14 35.58 44.83 -34.95
CA GLN A 14 35.93 43.76 -34.03
C GLN A 14 34.78 43.49 -33.04
N ARG A 15 34.12 44.55 -32.55
CA ARG A 15 32.93 44.44 -31.70
C ARG A 15 31.73 43.82 -32.43
N CYS A 16 31.50 44.17 -33.69
CA CYS A 16 30.47 43.53 -34.52
C CYS A 16 30.73 42.02 -34.71
N HIS A 17 31.98 41.62 -34.95
CA HIS A 17 32.34 40.20 -35.05
C HIS A 17 32.08 39.45 -33.73
N LEU A 18 32.47 40.03 -32.59
CA LEU A 18 32.23 39.42 -31.28
C LEU A 18 30.73 39.27 -30.98
N LEU A 19 29.93 40.31 -31.25
CA LEU A 19 28.48 40.29 -31.06
C LEU A 19 27.80 39.25 -31.95
N THR A 20 28.25 39.11 -33.20
CA THR A 20 27.71 38.10 -34.12
C THR A 20 27.99 36.69 -33.60
N GLY A 21 29.21 36.42 -33.13
CA GLY A 21 29.57 35.13 -32.53
C GLY A 21 28.84 34.85 -31.21
N ALA A 22 28.57 35.88 -30.40
CA ALA A 22 27.72 35.73 -29.22
C ALA A 22 26.28 35.37 -29.60
N LYS A 23 25.69 36.11 -30.54
CA LYS A 23 24.34 35.87 -31.07
C LYS A 23 24.18 34.45 -31.60
N GLU A 24 25.15 33.96 -32.38
CA GLU A 24 25.09 32.60 -32.95
C GLU A 24 25.13 31.50 -31.87
N ARG A 25 25.91 31.70 -30.80
CA ARG A 25 25.93 30.76 -29.66
C ARG A 25 24.62 30.77 -28.89
N ASP A 26 24.05 31.95 -28.67
CA ASP A 26 22.76 32.08 -27.99
C ASP A 26 21.64 31.47 -28.84
N GLU A 27 21.62 31.71 -30.15
CA GLU A 27 20.66 31.08 -31.08
C GLU A 27 20.75 29.56 -31.04
N LYS A 28 21.96 28.99 -31.08
CA LYS A 28 22.16 27.53 -30.93
C LYS A 28 21.64 27.01 -29.59
N THR A 29 21.88 27.75 -28.52
CA THR A 29 21.42 27.39 -27.17
C THR A 29 19.90 27.43 -27.08
N ILE A 30 19.26 28.46 -27.65
CA ILE A 30 17.80 28.59 -27.69
C ILE A 30 17.17 27.43 -28.46
N ILE A 31 17.74 27.07 -29.63
CA ILE A 31 17.27 25.93 -30.42
C ILE A 31 17.36 24.65 -29.61
N TRP A 32 18.52 24.39 -29.01
CA TRP A 32 18.73 23.19 -28.17
C TRP A 32 17.75 23.12 -27.01
N LEU A 33 17.59 24.22 -26.25
CA LEU A 33 16.64 24.28 -25.14
C LEU A 33 15.19 24.06 -25.59
N THR A 34 14.83 24.55 -26.78
CA THR A 34 13.50 24.37 -27.35
C THR A 34 13.23 22.92 -27.71
N GLU A 35 14.20 22.23 -28.31
CA GLU A 35 14.10 20.80 -28.62
C GLU A 35 14.05 19.95 -27.35
N GLU A 36 14.90 20.26 -26.36
CA GLU A 36 14.93 19.56 -25.08
C GLU A 36 13.61 19.77 -24.31
N SER A 37 13.07 20.98 -24.30
CA SER A 37 11.76 21.26 -23.70
C SER A 37 10.63 20.45 -24.35
N LYS A 38 10.63 20.33 -25.69
CA LYS A 38 9.66 19.49 -26.42
C LYS A 38 9.82 18.01 -26.04
N ARG A 39 11.06 17.52 -25.96
CA ARG A 39 11.36 16.13 -25.55
C ARG A 39 10.82 15.86 -24.15
N LEU A 40 11.17 16.69 -23.17
CA LEU A 40 10.73 16.53 -21.79
C LEU A 40 9.21 16.60 -21.66
N THR A 41 8.56 17.50 -22.42
CA THR A 41 7.09 17.58 -22.45
C THR A 41 6.47 16.28 -22.96
N SER A 42 7.04 15.68 -24.01
CA SER A 42 6.56 14.39 -24.53
C SER A 42 6.76 13.24 -23.54
N GLU A 43 7.87 13.25 -22.80
CA GLU A 43 8.16 12.24 -21.79
C GLU A 43 7.23 12.37 -20.58
N LEU A 44 6.98 13.61 -20.13
CA LEU A 44 6.02 13.89 -19.06
C LEU A 44 4.63 13.39 -19.44
N ALA A 45 4.14 13.72 -20.64
CA ALA A 45 2.86 13.25 -21.14
C ALA A 45 2.79 11.71 -21.24
N SER A 46 3.92 11.03 -21.52
CA SER A 46 3.98 9.57 -21.49
C SER A 46 3.87 9.02 -20.07
N LYS A 47 4.53 9.65 -19.10
CA LYS A 47 4.48 9.25 -17.69
C LYS A 47 3.10 9.50 -17.08
N GLU A 48 2.46 10.61 -17.41
CA GLU A 48 1.09 10.92 -16.96
C GLU A 48 0.10 9.83 -17.36
N ARG A 49 0.18 9.30 -18.59
CA ARG A 49 -0.66 8.16 -19.00
C ARG A 49 -0.43 6.91 -18.14
N THR A 50 0.82 6.59 -17.83
CA THR A 50 1.11 5.44 -16.96
C THR A 50 0.59 5.65 -15.54
N ILE A 51 0.61 6.88 -15.04
CA ILE A 51 0.03 7.23 -13.73
C ILE A 51 -1.49 7.03 -13.78
N GLU A 52 -2.16 7.51 -14.82
CA GLU A 52 -3.60 7.32 -15.02
C GLU A 52 -3.96 5.82 -15.11
N GLU A 53 -3.18 5.02 -15.83
CA GLU A 53 -3.37 3.57 -15.91
C GLU A 53 -3.19 2.89 -14.55
N LEU A 54 -2.15 3.26 -13.79
CA LEU A 54 -1.93 2.74 -12.44
C LEU A 54 -3.04 3.15 -11.47
N GLN A 55 -3.51 4.40 -11.53
CA GLN A 55 -4.65 4.87 -10.73
C GLN A 55 -5.91 4.08 -11.08
N LYS A 56 -6.15 3.81 -12.36
CA LYS A 56 -7.26 2.97 -12.82
C LYS A 56 -7.14 1.53 -12.30
N TRP A 57 -5.94 0.95 -12.31
CA TRP A 57 -5.72 -0.37 -11.73
C TRP A 57 -5.91 -0.38 -10.22
N SER A 58 -5.54 0.70 -9.52
CA SER A 58 -5.83 0.88 -8.09
C SER A 58 -7.33 0.88 -7.82
N MET A 59 -8.10 1.71 -8.55
CA MET A 59 -9.56 1.76 -8.38
C MET A 59 -10.21 0.43 -8.70
N ARG A 60 -9.76 -0.27 -9.75
CA ARG A 60 -10.28 -1.60 -10.09
C ARG A 60 -9.90 -2.66 -9.05
N ALA A 61 -8.72 -2.58 -8.43
CA ALA A 61 -8.34 -3.49 -7.35
C ALA A 61 -9.22 -3.28 -6.11
N GLU A 62 -9.55 -2.02 -5.81
CA GLU A 62 -10.46 -1.64 -4.73
C GLU A 62 -11.91 -2.02 -5.04
N GLU A 63 -12.37 -1.85 -6.29
CA GLU A 63 -13.69 -2.25 -6.77
C GLU A 63 -13.84 -3.78 -6.77
N ALA A 64 -12.82 -4.53 -7.22
CA ALA A 64 -12.78 -5.99 -7.12
C ALA A 64 -12.75 -6.49 -5.68
N ALA A 65 -12.10 -5.76 -4.76
CA ALA A 65 -12.18 -6.04 -3.33
C ALA A 65 -13.57 -5.70 -2.76
N SER A 66 -14.28 -4.72 -3.33
CA SER A 66 -15.64 -4.31 -2.91
C SER A 66 -16.75 -5.20 -3.48
N GLU A 67 -16.50 -5.90 -4.59
CA GLU A 67 -17.45 -6.84 -5.19
C GLU A 67 -17.49 -8.18 -4.43
N GLU A 68 -16.46 -8.47 -3.61
CA GLU A 68 -16.53 -9.46 -2.53
C GLU A 68 -17.02 -8.86 -1.18
N ASP A 69 -17.27 -7.55 -1.07
CA ASP A 69 -17.70 -6.84 0.15
C ASP A 69 -19.12 -6.24 0.05
N VAL A 70 -20.03 -6.85 -0.72
CA VAL A 70 -21.47 -6.54 -0.58
C VAL A 70 -22.07 -7.29 0.62
N ALA A 71 -21.57 -7.03 1.82
CA ALA A 71 -22.27 -7.30 3.07
C ALA A 71 -21.66 -6.54 4.25
N LEU A 72 -21.78 -5.21 4.30
CA LEU A 72 -21.77 -4.50 5.58
C LEU A 72 -22.88 -5.09 6.46
N ARG A 73 -22.51 -5.94 7.42
CA ARG A 73 -23.41 -6.45 8.45
C ARG A 73 -23.68 -5.33 9.47
N PRO A 74 -24.83 -5.34 10.18
CA PRO A 74 -25.26 -4.24 11.05
C PRO A 74 -24.30 -3.86 12.19
N ASN A 75 -23.18 -4.57 12.37
CA ASN A 75 -22.17 -4.33 13.40
C ASN A 75 -20.87 -3.67 12.88
N GLY A 76 -20.77 -3.27 11.60
CA GLY A 76 -19.62 -2.50 11.10
C GLY A 76 -18.32 -3.30 10.95
N ILE A 77 -18.42 -4.63 10.86
CA ILE A 77 -17.27 -5.53 10.71
C ILE A 77 -17.16 -5.94 9.23
N PRO A 78 -16.01 -5.69 8.56
CA PRO A 78 -15.84 -6.02 7.14
C PRO A 78 -15.98 -7.52 6.89
N ALA A 79 -16.71 -7.90 5.83
CA ALA A 79 -17.13 -9.28 5.54
C ALA A 79 -15.94 -10.22 5.23
N ASN A 80 -14.81 -9.63 4.82
CA ASN A 80 -13.59 -10.34 4.42
C ASN A 80 -12.44 -10.25 5.42
N SER A 81 -12.69 -9.86 6.67
CA SER A 81 -11.67 -9.94 7.72
C SER A 81 -11.71 -11.27 8.47
N TRP A 82 -10.54 -11.82 8.78
CA TRP A 82 -10.39 -12.91 9.73
C TRP A 82 -10.76 -12.41 11.13
N ALA A 83 -11.25 -13.29 11.99
CA ALA A 83 -11.49 -12.99 13.41
C ALA A 83 -10.62 -13.86 14.30
N GLU A 84 -10.17 -13.30 15.40
CA GLU A 84 -9.46 -14.03 16.45
C GLU A 84 -10.32 -14.09 17.71
N LEU A 85 -10.40 -15.27 18.30
CA LEU A 85 -11.09 -15.53 19.55
C LEU A 85 -10.09 -15.90 20.62
N PHE A 86 -10.17 -15.24 21.77
CA PHE A 86 -9.52 -15.67 22.99
C PHE A 86 -10.42 -16.65 23.73
N VAL A 87 -9.92 -17.85 24.01
CA VAL A 87 -10.61 -18.92 24.74
C VAL A 87 -9.85 -19.18 26.04
N TRP A 88 -10.53 -19.16 27.17
CA TRP A 88 -9.92 -19.40 28.49
C TRP A 88 -10.61 -20.52 29.27
N ASP A 89 -10.04 -20.87 30.42
CA ASP A 89 -10.59 -21.90 31.32
C ASP A 89 -10.79 -23.27 30.62
N LEU A 90 -9.77 -23.66 29.86
CA LEU A 90 -9.66 -24.95 29.19
C LEU A 90 -8.96 -25.97 30.08
N HIS A 91 -9.43 -27.21 30.04
CA HIS A 91 -8.84 -28.30 30.82
C HIS A 91 -7.40 -28.60 30.34
N PRO A 92 -6.45 -28.90 31.23
CA PRO A 92 -5.04 -29.15 30.88
C PRO A 92 -4.79 -30.34 29.93
N GLU A 93 -5.79 -31.20 29.74
CA GLU A 93 -5.75 -32.34 28.81
C GLU A 93 -6.29 -32.01 27.40
N VAL A 94 -6.83 -30.80 27.21
CA VAL A 94 -7.34 -30.36 25.90
C VAL A 94 -6.16 -30.21 24.94
N THR A 95 -6.32 -30.76 23.74
CA THR A 95 -5.34 -30.66 22.66
C THR A 95 -5.81 -29.69 21.58
N GLU A 96 -4.87 -29.18 20.80
CA GLU A 96 -5.14 -28.28 19.66
C GLU A 96 -6.14 -28.89 18.68
N ALA A 97 -6.00 -30.19 18.40
CA ALA A 97 -6.90 -30.93 17.51
C ALA A 97 -8.35 -30.96 18.01
N GLN A 98 -8.57 -31.07 19.33
CA GLN A 98 -9.91 -31.05 19.91
C GLN A 98 -10.56 -29.66 19.84
N LEU A 99 -9.77 -28.59 20.01
CA LEU A 99 -10.26 -27.23 19.81
C LEU A 99 -10.60 -27.03 18.33
N PHE A 100 -9.69 -27.42 17.42
CA PHE A 100 -9.91 -27.32 15.98
C PHE A 100 -11.17 -28.05 15.55
N GLU A 101 -11.37 -29.31 15.97
CA GLU A 101 -12.57 -30.09 15.63
C GLU A 101 -13.85 -29.43 16.18
N LYS A 102 -13.81 -28.92 17.41
CA LYS A 102 -14.95 -28.26 18.04
C LYS A 102 -15.32 -26.96 17.33
N PHE A 103 -14.34 -26.11 17.00
CA PHE A 103 -14.58 -24.83 16.32
C PHE A 103 -14.85 -25.00 14.82
N SER A 104 -14.31 -26.05 14.19
CA SER A 104 -14.62 -26.43 12.81
C SER A 104 -16.08 -26.83 12.61
N SER A 105 -16.81 -27.18 13.67
CA SER A 105 -18.26 -27.42 13.58
C SER A 105 -19.08 -26.14 13.36
N ILE A 106 -18.51 -24.98 13.67
CA ILE A 106 -19.14 -23.67 13.54
C ILE A 106 -18.75 -23.03 12.21
N GLY A 107 -17.46 -23.07 11.87
CA GLY A 107 -16.94 -22.51 10.61
C GLY A 107 -15.48 -22.87 10.34
N PRO A 108 -14.96 -22.55 9.14
CA PRO A 108 -13.58 -22.80 8.76
C PRO A 108 -12.57 -22.06 9.67
N VAL A 109 -11.80 -22.84 10.42
CA VAL A 109 -10.73 -22.37 11.30
C VAL A 109 -9.44 -22.16 10.50
N LEU A 110 -8.85 -20.97 10.62
CA LEU A 110 -7.59 -20.58 9.99
C LEU A 110 -6.39 -21.13 10.77
N SER A 111 -6.36 -20.92 12.09
CA SER A 111 -5.26 -21.29 12.96
C SER A 111 -5.74 -21.45 14.40
N VAL A 112 -5.05 -22.31 15.18
CA VAL A 112 -5.25 -22.45 16.62
C VAL A 112 -3.89 -22.34 17.30
N GLU A 113 -3.76 -21.37 18.21
CA GLU A 113 -2.54 -21.17 18.99
C GLU A 113 -2.82 -21.46 20.45
N MET A 114 -2.21 -22.54 20.98
CA MET A 114 -2.31 -22.88 22.39
C MET A 114 -1.28 -22.11 23.22
N CYS A 115 -1.71 -21.39 24.26
CA CYS A 115 -0.79 -20.77 25.20
C CYS A 115 -0.14 -21.84 26.07
N ARG A 116 1.18 -21.99 25.92
CA ARG A 116 2.00 -22.92 26.72
C ARG A 116 3.04 -22.14 27.50
N ASN A 117 3.33 -22.63 28.70
CA ASN A 117 4.39 -22.06 29.52
C ASN A 117 5.74 -22.20 28.77
N PRO A 118 6.51 -21.12 28.55
CA PRO A 118 7.73 -21.16 27.74
C PRO A 118 8.84 -22.03 28.34
N VAL A 119 8.79 -22.33 29.64
CA VAL A 119 9.81 -23.11 30.35
C VAL A 119 9.36 -24.56 30.55
N THR A 120 8.11 -24.78 30.98
CA THR A 120 7.60 -26.13 31.28
C THR A 120 6.89 -26.79 30.10
N LEU A 121 6.62 -26.03 29.03
CA LEU A 121 5.82 -26.41 27.86
C LEU A 121 4.42 -26.98 28.19
N ARG A 122 3.97 -26.78 29.43
CA ARG A 122 2.63 -27.19 29.89
C ARG A 122 1.60 -26.19 29.40
N PHE A 123 0.44 -26.71 29.02
CA PHE A 123 -0.71 -25.90 28.62
C PHE A 123 -1.22 -25.06 29.79
N LEU A 124 -1.47 -23.78 29.55
CA LEU A 124 -1.89 -22.81 30.56
C LEU A 124 -3.42 -22.73 30.74
N GLY A 125 -4.18 -23.40 29.87
CA GLY A 125 -5.65 -23.40 29.93
C GLY A 125 -6.29 -22.28 29.09
N ASP A 126 -5.51 -21.62 28.24
CA ASP A 126 -5.96 -20.57 27.33
C ASP A 126 -5.40 -20.77 25.92
N ALA A 127 -6.16 -20.33 24.91
CA ALA A 127 -5.80 -20.48 23.50
C ALA A 127 -6.41 -19.36 22.65
N PHE A 128 -5.76 -19.06 21.54
CA PHE A 128 -6.28 -18.20 20.49
C PHE A 128 -6.76 -19.04 19.30
N VAL A 129 -7.93 -18.71 18.78
CA VAL A 129 -8.53 -19.41 17.63
C VAL A 129 -8.86 -18.38 16.56
N GLN A 130 -8.28 -18.54 15.38
CA GLN A 130 -8.51 -17.67 14.25
C GLN A 130 -9.46 -18.32 13.26
N PHE A 131 -10.45 -17.57 12.78
CA PHE A 131 -11.40 -17.98 11.76
C PHE A 131 -11.13 -17.29 10.43
N HIS A 132 -11.41 -17.98 9.32
CA HIS A 132 -11.34 -17.39 7.99
C HIS A 132 -12.33 -16.24 7.80
N HIS A 133 -13.52 -16.35 8.37
CA HIS A 133 -14.56 -15.33 8.30
C HIS A 133 -14.87 -14.77 9.68
N SER A 134 -14.96 -13.45 9.79
CA SER A 134 -15.29 -12.78 11.05
C SER A 134 -16.67 -13.17 11.60
N ASP A 135 -17.60 -13.48 10.69
CA ASP A 135 -18.95 -13.93 11.02
C ASP A 135 -18.97 -15.20 11.87
N ASP A 136 -18.12 -16.15 11.55
CA ASP A 136 -18.03 -17.42 12.28
C ASP A 136 -17.54 -17.17 13.70
N GLY A 137 -16.53 -16.30 13.85
CA GLY A 137 -16.03 -15.88 15.16
C GLY A 137 -17.10 -15.21 16.02
N MET A 138 -17.90 -14.31 15.42
CA MET A 138 -19.05 -13.71 16.10
C MET A 138 -20.09 -14.74 16.52
N LEU A 139 -20.42 -15.70 15.65
CA LEU A 139 -21.38 -16.76 15.98
C LEU A 139 -20.94 -17.55 17.21
N VAL A 140 -19.64 -17.83 17.37
CA VAL A 140 -19.12 -18.49 18.58
C VAL A 140 -19.43 -17.68 19.83
N VAL A 141 -19.19 -16.37 19.82
CA VAL A 141 -19.42 -15.50 20.99
C VAL A 141 -20.91 -15.36 21.33
N PHE A 142 -21.79 -15.36 20.33
CA PHE A 142 -23.24 -15.34 20.55
C PHE A 142 -23.84 -16.72 20.86
N ALA A 143 -23.12 -17.80 20.55
CA ALA A 143 -23.57 -19.15 20.83
C ALA A 143 -23.55 -19.41 22.34
N LYS A 144 -24.74 -19.64 22.92
CA LYS A 144 -24.95 -19.97 24.34
C LYS A 144 -24.17 -21.20 24.87
N GLY A 145 -23.49 -21.95 24.01
CA GLY A 145 -22.66 -23.10 24.37
C GLY A 145 -21.21 -22.77 24.74
N PHE A 146 -20.76 -21.53 24.56
CA PHE A 146 -19.39 -21.10 24.83
C PHE A 146 -19.38 -19.96 25.85
N THR A 147 -19.04 -20.26 27.10
CA THR A 147 -19.00 -19.25 28.18
C THR A 147 -17.63 -18.59 28.37
N ASN A 148 -16.58 -19.21 27.81
CA ASN A 148 -15.20 -18.81 28.03
C ASN A 148 -14.52 -18.36 26.72
N VAL A 149 -15.22 -17.54 25.93
CA VAL A 149 -14.74 -17.07 24.62
C VAL A 149 -15.00 -15.57 24.48
N GLN A 150 -14.04 -14.83 23.94
CA GLN A 150 -14.11 -13.40 23.66
C GLN A 150 -13.50 -13.10 22.30
N LEU A 151 -14.15 -12.22 21.52
CA LEU A 151 -13.55 -11.68 20.30
C LEU A 151 -12.38 -10.78 20.68
N ASN A 152 -11.20 -11.09 20.13
CA ASN A 152 -10.06 -10.20 20.17
C ASN A 152 -10.18 -9.27 18.96
N GLU A 153 -10.26 -7.95 19.18
CA GLU A 153 -10.08 -7.01 18.07
C GLU A 153 -8.62 -7.12 17.62
N PRO A 154 -8.34 -7.18 16.31
CA PRO A 154 -6.96 -7.25 15.84
C PRO A 154 -6.25 -6.00 16.35
N SER A 155 -5.43 -6.16 17.39
CA SER A 155 -4.54 -5.13 17.86
C SER A 155 -3.54 -4.88 16.73
N THR A 156 -3.84 -3.85 15.94
CA THR A 156 -2.95 -3.27 14.93
C THR A 156 -1.54 -3.20 15.51
N PRO A 157 -0.51 -3.75 14.85
CA PRO A 157 0.87 -3.46 15.24
C PRO A 157 1.22 -1.98 15.05
#